data_AF-A0A419SQS8-F1
#
_entry.id   AF-A0A419SQS8-F1
#
_cell.length_a   1.000
_cell.length_b   1.000
_cell.length_c   1.000
_cell.angle_alpha   90.00
_cell.angle_beta   90.00
_cell.angle_gamma   90.00
#
_symmetry.space_group_name_H-M   'P 1'
#
loop_
_entity.id
_entity.type
_entity.pdbx_description
1 polymer ?
#
loop_
_entity_poly.entity_id
_entity_poly.type
_entity_poly.pdbx_seq_one_letter_code
_entity_poly.pdbx_strand_id
1 'polypeptide(L)'
;MSRLKKRFPQGFILLFIACFSILTACQSSTIQETTPAQTDYSHSIQKIKFKLSDTSQAQKISRQIKGVDRAVAVVIDQDVSVALEVSGFDRLRLQTIRKETHQQLSRKMKGPYTFHITTDKKLYQSLKTLQSELINATKSGTELENRFNKIKEDMHG
;
A
#
# COMPACT_ATOMS: atom_id res chain seq x y z
N MET A 1 39.37 -69.92 -11.37
CA MET A 1 38.05 -69.52 -10.85
C MET A 1 38.19 -68.19 -10.12
N SER A 2 37.64 -67.15 -10.74
CA SER A 2 37.82 -65.73 -10.43
C SER A 2 36.94 -65.30 -9.25
N ARG A 3 37.45 -64.50 -8.30
CA ARG A 3 36.61 -63.73 -7.37
C ARG A 3 36.83 -62.24 -7.57
N LEU A 4 35.74 -61.61 -8.03
CA LEU A 4 35.54 -60.19 -8.30
C LEU A 4 35.85 -59.32 -7.07
N LYS A 5 36.72 -58.34 -7.26
CA LYS A 5 36.89 -57.17 -6.37
C LYS A 5 35.94 -56.09 -6.90
N LYS A 6 34.85 -55.81 -6.19
CA LYS A 6 33.95 -54.68 -6.51
C LYS A 6 34.68 -53.37 -6.18
N ARG A 7 35.10 -52.64 -7.22
CA ARG A 7 35.61 -51.27 -7.15
C ARG A 7 34.40 -50.33 -7.23
N PHE A 8 34.10 -49.61 -6.17
CA PHE A 8 33.08 -48.55 -6.19
C PHE A 8 33.61 -47.35 -7.02
N PRO A 9 32.80 -46.77 -7.93
CA PRO A 9 33.25 -45.65 -8.76
C PRO A 9 33.30 -44.37 -7.93
N GLN A 10 34.50 -43.89 -7.60
CA GLN A 10 34.78 -42.59 -6.99
C GLN A 10 34.48 -41.39 -7.92
N GLY A 11 33.71 -41.58 -9.00
CA GLY A 11 33.37 -40.54 -9.97
C GLY A 11 32.03 -39.83 -9.72
N PHE A 12 31.15 -40.38 -8.86
CA PHE A 12 29.78 -39.84 -8.73
C PHE A 12 29.62 -38.74 -7.67
N ILE A 13 30.58 -38.59 -6.76
CA ILE A 13 30.55 -37.59 -5.68
C ILE A 13 31.12 -36.23 -6.13
N LEU A 14 31.94 -36.21 -7.18
CA LEU A 14 32.58 -35.01 -7.72
C LEU A 14 31.68 -34.18 -8.66
N LEU A 15 30.57 -34.75 -9.16
CA LEU A 15 29.65 -34.06 -10.06
C LEU A 15 28.58 -33.22 -9.33
N PHE A 16 28.26 -33.55 -8.07
CA PHE A 16 27.21 -32.86 -7.30
C PHE A 16 27.68 -31.57 -6.62
N ILE A 17 29.00 -31.40 -6.42
CA ILE A 17 29.59 -30.25 -5.72
C ILE A 17 29.82 -29.05 -6.68
N ALA A 18 29.80 -29.28 -7.99
CA ALA A 18 30.03 -28.23 -8.99
C ALA A 18 28.80 -27.37 -9.33
N CYS A 19 27.60 -27.72 -8.83
CA CYS A 19 26.35 -27.02 -9.21
C CYS A 19 25.86 -25.97 -8.19
N PHE A 20 26.52 -25.82 -7.04
CA PHE A 20 26.03 -24.97 -5.94
C PHE A 20 26.73 -23.61 -5.78
N SER A 21 27.67 -23.25 -6.67
CA SER A 21 28.57 -22.10 -6.45
C SER A 21 28.18 -20.80 -7.16
N ILE A 22 26.96 -20.65 -7.69
CA ILE A 22 26.57 -19.41 -8.37
C ILE A 22 25.14 -19.02 -7.99
N LEU A 23 24.97 -18.36 -6.84
CA LEU A 23 23.85 -17.44 -6.54
C LEU A 23 24.05 -16.62 -5.25
N THR A 24 25.28 -16.34 -4.83
CA THR A 24 25.58 -15.28 -3.86
C THR A 24 25.87 -13.97 -4.60
N ALA A 25 24.82 -13.18 -4.84
CA ALA A 25 24.97 -11.76 -5.09
C ALA A 25 24.70 -10.99 -3.79
N CYS A 26 25.78 -10.56 -3.13
CA CYS A 26 25.73 -9.51 -2.13
C CYS A 26 25.38 -8.19 -2.82
N GLN A 27 24.41 -7.45 -2.27
CA GLN A 27 24.50 -6.00 -2.29
C GLN A 27 24.09 -5.45 -0.92
N SER A 28 25.12 -5.05 -0.17
CA SER A 28 24.98 -4.29 1.07
C SER A 28 24.61 -2.84 0.73
N SER A 29 23.60 -2.32 1.42
CA SER A 29 23.42 -0.88 1.63
C SER A 29 22.85 -0.69 3.04
N THR A 30 23.76 -0.44 3.97
CA THR A 30 23.48 0.12 5.30
C THR A 30 23.09 1.58 5.11
N ILE A 31 21.86 2.02 5.43
CA ILE A 31 21.53 3.38 5.94
C ILE A 31 20.23 3.34 6.79
N GLN A 32 20.42 3.51 8.10
CA GLN A 32 19.70 4.34 9.10
C GLN A 32 18.17 4.21 9.32
N GLU A 33 17.84 3.99 10.60
CA GLU A 33 16.78 4.74 11.29
C GLU A 33 16.87 6.22 10.92
N THR A 34 15.97 6.67 10.06
CA THR A 34 15.55 8.07 10.06
C THR A 34 14.04 8.05 9.95
N THR A 35 13.39 8.49 11.02
CA THR A 35 12.19 9.32 10.95
C THR A 35 12.14 10.00 9.59
N PRO A 36 11.11 9.80 8.76
CA PRO A 36 10.89 10.73 7.67
C PRO A 36 10.62 12.06 8.35
N ALA A 37 11.65 12.89 8.35
CA ALA A 37 11.57 14.29 8.63
C ALA A 37 10.32 14.81 7.91
N GLN A 38 9.55 15.58 8.66
CA GLN A 38 8.48 16.41 8.17
C GLN A 38 9.08 17.42 7.19
N THR A 39 9.41 16.98 5.99
CA THR A 39 9.60 17.90 4.87
C THR A 39 8.22 18.16 4.33
N ASP A 40 7.68 19.31 4.76
CA ASP A 40 6.64 20.02 4.06
C ASP A 40 7.06 20.15 2.59
N TYR A 41 6.72 19.16 1.77
CA TYR A 41 6.73 19.26 0.32
C TYR A 41 5.53 20.11 -0.11
N SER A 42 5.53 21.36 0.37
CA SER A 42 4.80 22.47 -0.22
C SER A 42 5.63 22.95 -1.41
N HIS A 43 5.60 22.19 -2.51
CA HIS A 43 6.13 22.66 -3.78
C HIS A 43 5.07 22.58 -4.87
N SER A 44 4.26 23.64 -4.88
CA SER A 44 3.59 24.23 -6.05
C SER A 44 2.94 23.26 -7.05
N ILE A 45 1.93 22.54 -6.59
CA ILE A 45 0.77 22.28 -7.43
C ILE A 45 -0.14 23.50 -7.25
N GLN A 46 -0.50 24.20 -8.34
CA GLN A 46 -1.53 25.23 -8.27
C GLN A 46 -2.79 24.63 -7.61
N LYS A 47 -3.04 25.09 -6.38
CA LYS A 47 -4.32 25.15 -5.64
C LYS A 47 -5.04 23.86 -5.22
N ILE A 48 -4.43 22.68 -5.19
CA ILE A 48 -5.04 21.56 -4.43
C ILE A 48 -4.68 21.69 -2.95
N LYS A 49 -5.69 21.73 -2.07
CA LYS A 49 -5.48 21.65 -0.61
C LYS A 49 -5.29 20.20 -0.15
N PHE A 50 -4.26 19.55 -0.66
CA PHE A 50 -3.88 18.19 -0.26
C PHE A 50 -3.28 18.21 1.15
N LYS A 51 -3.78 17.36 2.04
CA LYS A 51 -3.33 17.29 3.45
C LYS A 51 -2.61 15.97 3.71
N LEU A 52 -1.28 15.99 3.63
CA LEU A 52 -0.45 14.80 3.78
C LEU A 52 -0.57 14.18 5.18
N SER A 53 -0.51 15.00 6.25
CA SER A 53 -0.65 14.52 7.64
C SER A 53 -1.98 13.80 7.87
N ASP A 54 -3.09 14.41 7.45
CA ASP A 54 -4.43 13.84 7.60
C ASP A 54 -4.58 12.57 6.76
N THR A 55 -3.99 12.54 5.57
CA THR A 55 -3.95 11.36 4.70
C THR A 55 -3.26 10.19 5.40
N SER A 56 -2.06 10.40 5.96
CA SER A 56 -1.34 9.36 6.71
C SER A 56 -2.11 8.92 7.96
N GLN A 57 -2.76 9.86 8.66
CA GLN A 57 -3.57 9.55 9.83
C GLN A 57 -4.78 8.67 9.47
N ALA A 58 -5.56 9.05 8.45
CA ALA A 58 -6.72 8.31 7.98
C ALA A 58 -6.33 6.89 7.54
N GLN A 59 -5.23 6.76 6.81
CA GLN A 59 -4.71 5.46 6.39
C GLN A 59 -4.31 4.58 7.58
N LYS A 60 -3.62 5.15 8.57
CA LYS A 60 -3.23 4.42 9.79
C LYS A 60 -4.43 3.93 10.58
N ILE A 61 -5.44 4.77 10.79
CA ILE A 61 -6.68 4.41 11.49
C ILE A 61 -7.39 3.28 10.75
N SER A 62 -7.53 3.42 9.43
CA SER A 62 -8.27 2.47 8.59
C SER A 62 -7.61 1.09 8.54
N ARG A 63 -6.27 1.03 8.55
CA ARG A 63 -5.52 -0.23 8.59
C ARG A 63 -5.64 -0.98 9.91
N GLN A 64 -6.04 -0.31 11.00
CA GLN A 64 -6.23 -0.95 12.31
C GLN A 64 -7.58 -1.67 12.44
N ILE A 65 -8.48 -1.53 11.47
CA ILE A 65 -9.78 -2.20 11.47
C ILE A 65 -9.59 -3.69 11.20
N LYS A 66 -10.25 -4.53 12.00
CA LYS A 66 -10.15 -5.99 11.85
C LYS A 66 -10.70 -6.41 10.48
N GLY A 67 -9.94 -7.25 9.77
CA GLY A 67 -10.28 -7.72 8.43
C GLY A 67 -9.86 -6.78 7.30
N VAL A 68 -9.17 -5.67 7.59
CA VAL A 68 -8.53 -4.83 6.57
C VAL A 68 -7.07 -5.27 6.39
N ASP A 69 -6.72 -5.69 5.17
CA ASP A 69 -5.35 -6.08 4.84
C ASP A 69 -4.48 -4.85 4.54
N ARG A 70 -5.04 -3.94 3.73
CA ARG A 70 -4.41 -2.70 3.32
C ARG A 70 -5.43 -1.58 3.25
N ALA A 71 -4.97 -0.36 3.46
CA ALA A 71 -5.78 0.85 3.32
C ALA A 71 -4.97 1.90 2.56
N VAL A 72 -5.67 2.68 1.74
CA VAL A 72 -5.18 3.88 1.07
C VAL A 72 -6.15 5.00 1.38
N ALA A 73 -5.63 6.19 1.65
CA ALA A 73 -6.43 7.38 1.89
C ALA A 73 -5.91 8.56 1.05
N VAL A 74 -6.79 9.50 0.72
CA VAL A 74 -6.43 10.81 0.17
C VAL A 74 -7.34 11.84 0.81
N VAL A 75 -6.74 12.92 1.31
CA VAL A 75 -7.46 14.06 1.90
C VAL A 75 -7.21 15.30 1.07
N ILE A 76 -8.26 15.81 0.44
CA ILE A 76 -8.28 17.07 -0.29
C ILE A 76 -9.39 17.94 0.31
N ASP A 77 -9.02 19.13 0.78
CA ASP A 77 -9.91 20.03 1.51
C ASP A 77 -10.54 19.39 2.78
N GLN A 78 -11.81 19.03 2.68
CA GLN A 78 -12.64 18.44 3.74
C GLN A 78 -13.09 17.02 3.37
N ASP A 79 -12.85 16.59 2.13
CA ASP A 79 -13.19 15.25 1.68
C ASP A 79 -12.04 14.28 2.02
N VAL A 80 -12.41 13.20 2.71
CA VAL A 80 -11.51 12.11 3.11
C VAL A 80 -11.97 10.85 2.40
N SER A 81 -11.29 10.51 1.32
CA SER A 81 -11.58 9.27 0.57
C SER A 81 -10.66 8.16 1.03
N VAL A 82 -11.24 7.02 1.41
CA VAL A 82 -10.53 5.85 1.91
C VAL A 82 -10.97 4.62 1.12
N ALA A 83 -9.99 3.88 0.61
CA ALA A 83 -10.21 2.59 -0.01
C ALA A 83 -9.54 1.48 0.81
N LEU A 84 -10.31 0.43 1.07
CA LEU A 84 -9.91 -0.71 1.89
C LEU A 84 -9.74 -1.94 1.01
N GLU A 85 -8.64 -2.64 1.20
CA GLU A 85 -8.45 -3.98 0.66
C GLU A 85 -8.78 -5.01 1.75
N VAL A 86 -9.70 -5.91 1.41
CA VAL A 86 -10.23 -6.95 2.30
C VAL A 86 -10.22 -8.28 1.55
N SER A 87 -9.68 -9.33 2.17
CA SER A 87 -9.55 -10.66 1.58
C SER A 87 -10.26 -11.75 2.38
N GLY A 88 -10.29 -12.97 1.83
CA GLY A 88 -10.82 -14.14 2.52
C GLY A 88 -12.28 -14.03 2.97
N PHE A 89 -12.56 -14.59 4.15
CA PHE A 89 -13.90 -14.60 4.76
C PHE A 89 -14.35 -13.23 5.26
N ASP A 90 -13.43 -12.27 5.46
CA ASP A 90 -13.78 -10.90 5.87
C ASP A 90 -14.56 -10.17 4.75
N ARG A 91 -14.49 -10.64 3.50
CA ARG A 91 -15.36 -10.16 2.41
C ARG A 91 -16.84 -10.41 2.64
N LEU A 92 -17.23 -11.32 3.53
CA LEU A 92 -18.64 -11.54 3.88
C LEU A 92 -19.19 -10.43 4.79
N ARG A 93 -18.32 -9.57 5.33
CA ARG A 93 -18.67 -8.51 6.28
C ARG A 93 -18.17 -7.12 5.85
N LEU A 94 -18.07 -6.89 4.53
CA LEU A 94 -17.60 -5.60 3.98
C LEU A 94 -18.42 -4.40 4.48
N GLN A 95 -19.74 -4.56 4.61
CA GLN A 95 -20.60 -3.48 5.13
C GLN A 95 -20.23 -3.12 6.57
N THR A 96 -19.96 -4.12 7.42
CA THR A 96 -19.53 -3.91 8.79
C THR A 96 -18.16 -3.23 8.83
N ILE A 97 -17.20 -3.71 8.04
CA ILE A 97 -15.86 -3.12 7.95
C ILE A 97 -15.93 -1.64 7.51
N ARG A 98 -16.76 -1.32 6.51
CA ARG A 98 -16.99 0.07 6.08
C ARG A 98 -17.57 0.93 7.20
N LYS A 99 -18.59 0.44 7.91
CA LYS A 99 -19.21 1.16 9.04
C LYS A 99 -18.23 1.38 10.19
N GLU A 100 -17.47 0.36 10.58
CA GLU A 100 -16.46 0.45 11.63
C GLU A 100 -15.36 1.45 11.26
N THR A 101 -14.89 1.41 10.02
CA THR A 101 -13.90 2.36 9.50
C THR A 101 -14.43 3.79 9.59
N HIS A 102 -15.67 4.03 9.14
CA HIS A 102 -16.32 5.34 9.23
C HIS A 102 -16.37 5.85 10.67
N GLN A 103 -16.81 4.99 11.59
CA GLN A 103 -16.93 5.34 13.00
C GLN A 103 -15.57 5.67 13.61
N GLN A 104 -14.53 4.88 13.32
CA GLN A 104 -13.19 5.09 13.88
C GLN A 104 -12.55 6.38 13.32
N LEU A 105 -12.72 6.66 12.03
CA LEU A 105 -12.27 7.91 11.42
C LEU A 105 -12.98 9.12 12.03
N SER A 106 -14.31 9.08 12.10
CA SER A 106 -15.12 10.16 12.68
C SER A 106 -14.80 10.46 14.14
N ARG A 107 -14.40 9.44 14.92
CA ARG A 107 -14.03 9.60 16.33
C ARG A 107 -12.62 10.14 16.52
N LYS A 108 -11.67 9.73 15.68
CA LYS A 108 -10.24 9.99 15.88
C LYS A 108 -9.72 11.20 15.11
N MET A 109 -10.36 11.55 13.99
CA MET A 109 -10.02 12.73 13.21
C MET A 109 -10.95 13.88 13.60
N LYS A 110 -10.38 14.98 14.09
CA LYS A 110 -11.13 16.17 14.48
C LYS A 110 -11.18 17.14 13.31
N GLY A 111 -12.37 17.55 12.88
CA GLY A 111 -12.54 18.54 11.83
C GLY A 111 -13.85 18.36 11.05
N PRO A 112 -14.19 19.30 10.17
CA PRO A 112 -15.36 19.20 9.29
C PRO A 112 -15.05 18.26 8.11
N TYR A 113 -14.78 16.99 8.39
CA TYR A 113 -14.46 16.01 7.35
C TYR A 113 -15.69 15.26 6.88
N THR A 114 -15.77 15.02 5.56
CA THR A 114 -16.72 14.10 4.94
C THR A 114 -15.97 12.83 4.56
N PHE A 115 -16.36 11.69 5.12
CA PHE A 115 -15.68 10.42 4.92
C PHE A 115 -16.35 9.58 3.82
N HIS A 116 -15.60 9.27 2.78
CA HIS A 116 -16.00 8.39 1.68
C HIS A 116 -15.23 7.09 1.77
N ILE A 117 -15.90 5.95 1.93
CA ILE A 117 -15.24 4.69 2.23
C ILE A 117 -15.71 3.60 1.28
N THR A 118 -14.75 3.03 0.56
CA THR A 118 -15.01 1.93 -0.37
C THR A 118 -14.17 0.71 -0.05
N THR A 119 -14.70 -0.45 -0.44
CA THR A 119 -13.98 -1.73 -0.46
C THR A 119 -13.82 -2.24 -1.89
N ASP A 120 -14.14 -1.42 -2.90
CA ASP A 120 -14.02 -1.78 -4.30
C ASP A 120 -12.55 -1.81 -4.74
N LYS A 121 -12.17 -2.89 -5.43
CA LYS A 121 -10.79 -3.13 -5.84
C LYS A 121 -10.32 -2.14 -6.91
N LYS A 122 -11.19 -1.71 -7.83
CA LYS A 122 -10.84 -0.75 -8.88
C LYS A 122 -10.60 0.62 -8.26
N LEU A 123 -11.52 1.07 -7.39
CA LEU A 123 -11.39 2.35 -6.68
C LEU A 123 -10.16 2.37 -5.77
N TYR A 124 -9.81 1.24 -5.15
CA TYR A 124 -8.55 1.12 -4.40
C TYR A 124 -7.33 1.40 -5.27
N GLN A 125 -7.23 0.81 -6.46
CA GLN A 125 -6.09 1.07 -7.36
C GLN A 125 -6.09 2.51 -7.86
N SER A 126 -7.24 3.06 -8.22
CA SER A 126 -7.37 4.44 -8.66
C SER A 126 -6.91 5.42 -7.57
N LEU A 127 -7.36 5.22 -6.33
CA LEU A 127 -7.00 6.05 -5.19
C LEU A 127 -5.51 5.91 -4.82
N LYS A 128 -4.95 4.70 -4.93
CA LYS A 128 -3.51 4.44 -4.71
C LYS A 128 -2.64 5.19 -5.72
N THR A 129 -2.99 5.11 -6.99
CA THR A 129 -2.28 5.84 -8.04
C THR A 129 -2.38 7.34 -7.82
N LEU A 130 -3.57 7.85 -7.52
CA LEU A 130 -3.78 9.26 -7.22
C LEU A 130 -2.94 9.72 -6.01
N GLN A 131 -2.91 8.95 -4.92
CA GLN A 131 -2.10 9.26 -3.75
C GLN A 131 -0.61 9.37 -4.11
N SER A 132 -0.10 8.42 -4.90
CA SER A 132 1.29 8.44 -5.37
C SER A 132 1.59 9.68 -6.23
N GLU A 133 0.69 10.04 -7.16
CA GLU A 133 0.89 11.20 -8.03
C GLU A 133 0.79 12.53 -7.26
N LEU A 134 -0.06 12.60 -6.22
CA LEU A 134 -0.15 13.75 -5.31
C LEU A 134 1.15 13.91 -4.49
N ILE A 135 1.70 12.81 -3.98
CA ILE A 135 2.96 12.83 -3.20
C ILE A 135 4.14 13.20 -4.09
N ASN A 136 4.20 12.65 -5.31
CA ASN A 136 5.33 12.84 -6.22
C ASN A 136 5.18 14.07 -7.14
N ALA A 137 4.07 14.82 -7.04
CA ALA A 137 3.77 15.99 -7.86
C ALA A 137 3.93 15.75 -9.38
N THR A 138 3.56 14.56 -9.87
CA THR A 138 3.85 14.13 -11.26
C THR A 138 2.90 14.71 -12.30
N LYS A 139 1.79 15.34 -11.89
CA LYS A 139 0.73 15.83 -12.77
C LYS A 139 0.20 17.19 -12.32
N SER A 140 -0.56 17.85 -13.18
CA SER A 140 -1.17 19.14 -12.86
C SER A 140 -2.23 19.02 -11.75
N GLY A 141 -2.43 20.11 -11.00
CA GLY A 141 -3.40 20.15 -9.91
C GLY A 141 -4.82 19.90 -10.38
N THR A 142 -5.26 20.62 -11.40
CA THR A 142 -6.62 20.45 -11.95
C THR A 142 -6.89 19.01 -12.38
N GLU A 143 -5.93 18.31 -12.96
CA GLU A 143 -6.09 16.90 -13.35
C GLU A 143 -6.27 15.99 -12.13
N LEU A 144 -5.45 16.17 -11.09
CA LEU A 144 -5.51 15.37 -9.87
C LEU A 144 -6.81 15.62 -9.09
N GLU A 145 -7.29 16.86 -9.04
CA GLU A 145 -8.56 17.23 -8.41
C GLU A 145 -9.77 16.64 -9.16
N ASN A 146 -9.79 16.74 -10.49
CA ASN A 146 -10.84 16.13 -11.32
C ASN A 146 -10.90 14.61 -11.12
N ARG A 147 -9.74 13.96 -11.06
CA ARG A 147 -9.67 12.51 -10.81
C ARG A 147 -10.11 12.15 -9.40
N PHE A 148 -9.76 12.95 -8.40
CA PHE A 148 -10.25 12.77 -7.05
C PHE A 148 -11.77 12.86 -6.98
N ASN A 149 -12.36 13.89 -7.58
CA ASN A 149 -13.81 14.08 -7.63
C ASN A 149 -14.52 12.93 -8.34
N LYS A 150 -13.99 12.46 -9.46
CA LYS A 150 -14.52 11.28 -10.15
C LYS A 150 -14.50 10.03 -9.27
N ILE A 151 -13.37 9.76 -8.60
CA ILE A 151 -13.27 8.62 -7.68
C ILE A 151 -14.28 8.76 -6.54
N LYS A 152 -14.46 9.97 -5.99
CA LYS A 152 -15.43 10.27 -4.94
C LYS A 152 -16.86 9.98 -5.39
N GLU A 153 -17.25 10.43 -6.58
CA GLU A 153 -18.56 10.14 -7.19
C GLU A 153 -18.78 8.64 -7.35
N ASP A 154 -17.79 7.92 -7.90
CA ASP A 154 -17.86 6.46 -8.08
C ASP A 154 -17.99 5.69 -6.74
N MET A 155 -17.62 6.29 -5.60
CA MET A 155 -17.81 5.69 -4.26
C MET A 155 -19.25 5.75 -3.76
N HIS A 156 -20.06 6.69 -4.26
CA HIS A 156 -21.46 6.84 -3.86
C HIS A 156 -22.42 5.92 -4.63
N GLY A 157 -21.98 5.43 -5.79
CA GLY A 157 -22.76 4.55 -6.66
C GLY A 157 -23.57 5.31 -7.70
#